data_AF-A0A2E4XL72-F1
#
_entry.id   AF-A0A2E4XL72-F1
#
_cell.length_a   1.000
_cell.length_b   1.000
_cell.length_c   1.000
_cell.angle_alpha   90.00
_cell.angle_beta   90.00
_cell.angle_gamma   90.00
#
_symmetry.space_group_name_H-M   'P 1'
#
loop_
_entity.id
_entity.type
_entity.pdbx_description
1 polymer ?
#
loop_
_entity_poly.entity_id
_entity_poly.type
_entity_poly.pdbx_seq_one_letter_code
_entity_poly.pdbx_strand_id
1 'polypeptide(L)'
;MTNDLLLPILVCTFCLSVIVLVYLRSRSRPPAKTFSIPDGRNGSDEETNSSRNYLDSPSEISNNQSLARWHETFEREVLNFIECADGYIRSISKEDIAEEIKGVDVLATEEATRLQSAASEHPSPEMGAELSAFLATVSASLHAYTRGDMDLSLQQRSLYAEYREIWFQRLRQFPQDLDRIIRLRRL
;
A
#
# COMPACT_ATOMS: atom_id res chain seq x y z
N MET A 1 -52.09 3.50 14.54
CA MET A 1 -51.38 3.36 13.25
C MET A 1 -50.33 4.46 13.00
N THR A 2 -49.94 5.26 14.00
CA THR A 2 -48.92 6.32 13.86
C THR A 2 -47.54 5.93 14.43
N ASN A 3 -47.46 4.89 15.28
CA ASN A 3 -46.20 4.48 15.91
C ASN A 3 -45.28 3.68 14.98
N ASP A 4 -45.81 2.99 13.97
CA ASP A 4 -45.00 2.20 13.02
C ASP A 4 -44.23 3.06 12.02
N LEU A 5 -44.65 4.32 11.83
CA LEU A 5 -43.96 5.30 10.97
C LEU A 5 -42.91 6.13 11.74
N LEU A 6 -42.98 6.15 13.07
CA LEU A 6 -42.13 7.00 13.92
C LEU A 6 -40.70 6.48 13.99
N LEU A 7 -40.52 5.15 14.05
CA LEU A 7 -39.21 4.51 14.10
C LEU A 7 -38.35 4.78 12.85
N PRO A 8 -38.84 4.59 11.60
CA PRO A 8 -38.03 4.87 10.42
C PRO A 8 -37.70 6.37 10.27
N ILE A 9 -38.62 7.27 10.65
CA ILE A 9 -38.35 8.73 10.62
C ILE A 9 -37.25 9.10 11.62
N LEU A 10 -37.24 8.49 12.80
CA LEU A 10 -36.23 8.74 13.83
C LEU A 10 -34.85 8.24 13.38
N VAL A 11 -34.79 7.06 12.74
CA VAL A 11 -33.55 6.54 12.15
C VAL A 11 -33.02 7.47 11.04
N CYS A 12 -33.90 7.91 10.14
CA CYS A 12 -33.51 8.83 9.06
C CYS A 12 -32.98 10.17 9.58
N THR A 13 -33.65 10.75 10.58
CA THR A 13 -33.21 12.02 11.19
C THR A 13 -31.89 11.87 11.94
N PHE A 14 -31.69 10.75 12.63
CA PHE A 14 -30.41 10.45 13.28
C PHE A 14 -29.27 10.30 12.26
N CYS A 15 -29.46 9.54 11.18
CA CYS A 15 -28.44 9.38 10.14
C CYS A 15 -28.07 10.71 9.48
N LEU A 16 -29.06 11.56 9.15
CA LEU A 16 -28.80 12.88 8.59
C LEU A 16 -28.04 13.78 9.57
N SER A 17 -28.36 13.72 10.86
CA SER A 17 -27.66 14.50 11.88
C SER A 17 -26.17 14.15 11.97
N VAL A 18 -25.82 12.86 11.86
CA VAL A 18 -24.42 12.39 11.87
C VAL A 18 -23.66 12.91 10.64
N ILE A 19 -24.27 12.84 9.45
CA ILE A 19 -23.66 13.34 8.21
C ILE A 19 -23.38 14.85 8.32
N VAL A 20 -24.35 15.63 8.80
CA VAL A 20 -24.18 17.07 8.98
C VAL A 20 -23.07 17.37 10.00
N LEU A 21 -23.00 16.61 11.10
CA LEU A 21 -21.99 16.80 12.14
C LEU A 21 -20.57 16.49 11.64
N VAL A 22 -20.42 15.43 10.85
CA VAL A 22 -19.15 15.09 10.17
C VAL A 22 -18.79 16.17 9.14
N TYR A 23 -19.76 16.64 8.36
CA TYR A 23 -19.54 17.69 7.37
C TYR A 23 -19.08 19.01 8.00
N LEU A 24 -19.75 19.44 9.08
CA LEU A 24 -19.38 20.65 9.83
C LEU A 24 -17.98 20.52 10.44
N ARG A 25 -17.63 19.36 10.97
CA ARG A 25 -16.31 19.10 11.56
C ARG A 25 -15.19 19.03 10.51
N SER A 26 -15.51 18.56 9.31
CA SER A 26 -14.58 18.54 8.17
C SER A 26 -14.25 19.94 7.66
N ARG A 27 -15.22 20.88 7.73
CA ARG A 27 -15.05 22.27 7.28
C ARG A 27 -14.14 23.11 8.19
N SER A 28 -13.79 22.63 9.38
CA SER A 28 -12.92 23.33 10.34
C SER A 28 -11.43 23.23 10.04
N ARG A 29 -11.01 22.63 8.92
CA ARG A 29 -9.59 22.61 8.54
C ARG A 29 -9.17 24.01 8.06
N PRO A 30 -8.16 24.64 8.68
CA PRO A 30 -7.66 25.93 8.21
C PRO A 30 -7.08 25.79 6.80
N PRO A 31 -7.16 26.86 5.97
CA PRO A 31 -6.66 26.82 4.60
C PRO A 31 -5.16 26.47 4.58
N ALA A 32 -4.77 25.67 3.59
CA ALA A 32 -3.39 25.26 3.36
C ALA A 32 -2.49 26.51 3.29
N LYS A 33 -1.39 26.49 4.05
CA LYS A 33 -0.34 27.51 3.98
C LYS A 33 0.15 27.60 2.53
N THR A 34 -0.05 28.76 1.92
CA THR A 34 0.43 29.11 0.59
C THR A 34 1.95 29.00 0.57
N PHE A 35 2.47 28.12 -0.27
CA PHE A 35 3.89 27.97 -0.53
C PHE A 35 4.32 29.13 -1.44
N SER A 36 4.99 30.14 -0.88
CA SER A 36 5.58 31.24 -1.65
C SER A 36 6.90 30.79 -2.27
N ILE A 37 6.89 30.59 -3.59
CA ILE A 37 8.06 30.31 -4.42
C ILE A 37 8.92 31.59 -4.50
N PRO A 38 10.25 31.55 -4.25
CA PRO A 38 11.11 32.72 -4.42
C PRO A 38 11.23 33.07 -5.90
N ASP A 39 10.99 34.34 -6.21
CA ASP A 39 11.10 34.93 -7.55
C ASP A 39 12.52 34.77 -8.11
N GLY A 40 12.63 34.09 -9.26
CA GLY A 40 13.87 34.00 -10.01
C GLY A 40 14.12 35.29 -10.79
N ARG A 41 15.13 36.07 -10.39
CA ARG A 41 15.68 37.15 -11.23
C ARG A 41 17.20 37.27 -11.14
N ASN A 42 17.84 36.75 -12.19
CA ASN A 42 19.07 37.17 -12.89
C ASN A 42 20.27 37.71 -12.10
N GLY A 43 21.40 37.01 -12.26
CA GLY A 43 22.76 37.55 -12.08
C GLY A 43 23.80 36.50 -12.47
N SER A 44 24.41 36.68 -13.63
CA SER A 44 25.37 35.81 -14.31
C SER A 44 26.74 35.69 -13.63
N ASP A 45 27.34 34.52 -13.83
CA ASP A 45 28.77 34.17 -13.92
C ASP A 45 29.75 34.64 -12.83
N GLU A 46 30.17 33.70 -11.98
CA GLU A 46 31.60 33.55 -11.67
C GLU A 46 31.94 32.11 -11.26
N GLU A 47 32.77 31.45 -12.07
CA GLU A 47 33.37 30.15 -11.78
C GLU A 47 34.30 30.28 -10.56
N THR A 48 34.11 29.46 -9.54
CA THR A 48 35.23 28.99 -8.73
C THR A 48 34.94 27.59 -8.18
N ASN A 49 35.82 26.66 -8.52
CA ASN A 49 35.99 25.35 -7.93
C ASN A 49 35.81 25.38 -6.41
N SER A 50 34.89 24.57 -5.89
CA SER A 50 35.12 23.79 -4.66
C SER A 50 33.94 22.86 -4.44
N SER A 51 34.27 21.57 -4.35
CA SER A 51 33.50 20.48 -3.77
C SER A 51 32.13 20.87 -3.21
N ARG A 52 31.06 20.52 -3.95
CA ARG A 52 29.79 20.18 -3.30
C ARG A 52 30.04 18.93 -2.45
N ASN A 53 30.58 19.15 -1.25
CA ASN A 53 30.17 18.34 -0.11
C ASN A 53 28.66 18.58 0.01
N TYR A 54 27.87 17.71 -0.62
CA TYR A 54 26.54 17.42 -0.12
C TYR A 54 26.76 16.90 1.29
N LEU A 55 26.78 17.81 2.26
CA LEU A 55 26.43 17.47 3.63
C LEU A 55 24.99 17.00 3.53
N ASP A 56 24.80 15.69 3.35
CA ASP A 56 23.52 15.04 3.56
C ASP A 56 22.94 15.65 4.83
N SER A 57 21.73 16.21 4.73
CA SER A 57 21.07 16.72 5.91
C SER A 57 21.01 15.59 6.95
N PRO A 58 21.21 15.84 8.25
CA PRO A 58 21.11 14.81 9.28
C PRO A 58 19.83 13.96 9.16
N SER A 59 18.75 14.54 8.62
CA SER A 59 17.50 13.85 8.29
C SER A 59 17.62 12.81 7.17
N GLU A 60 18.41 13.07 6.13
CA GLU A 60 18.61 12.15 4.99
C GLU A 60 19.52 10.98 5.38
N ILE A 61 20.59 11.25 6.15
CA ILE A 61 21.45 10.19 6.69
C ILE A 61 20.64 9.25 7.60
N SER A 62 19.77 9.82 8.46
CA SER A 62 18.90 9.05 9.34
C SER A 62 17.89 8.20 8.57
N ASN A 63 17.32 8.74 7.49
CA ASN A 63 16.35 8.01 6.65
C ASN A 63 17.00 6.90 5.82
N ASN A 64 18.21 7.12 5.31
CA ASN A 64 18.92 6.10 4.57
C ASN A 64 19.34 4.94 5.48
N GLN A 65 19.76 5.23 6.72
CA GLN A 65 20.07 4.20 7.71
C GLN A 65 18.82 3.44 8.17
N SER A 66 17.68 4.11 8.36
CA SER A 66 16.43 3.43 8.72
C SER A 66 15.90 2.57 7.57
N LEU A 67 16.04 3.01 6.32
CA LEU A 67 15.67 2.24 5.14
C LEU A 67 16.54 1.00 4.95
N ALA A 68 17.86 1.12 5.10
CA ALA A 68 18.77 -0.02 5.03
C ALA A 68 18.42 -1.10 6.08
N ARG A 69 18.17 -0.68 7.33
CA ARG A 69 17.73 -1.60 8.41
C ARG A 69 16.39 -2.24 8.12
N TRP A 70 15.46 -1.48 7.54
CA TRP A 70 14.17 -2.01 7.14
C TRP A 70 14.35 -3.13 6.10
N HIS A 71 15.19 -2.92 5.08
CA HIS A 71 15.49 -3.94 4.07
C HIS A 71 16.13 -5.20 4.69
N GLU A 72 17.10 -5.04 5.57
CA GLU A 72 17.72 -6.16 6.30
C GLU A 72 16.70 -7.01 7.08
N THR A 73 15.66 -6.37 7.59
CA THR A 73 14.65 -7.01 8.45
C THR A 73 13.50 -7.61 7.64
N PHE A 74 12.99 -6.88 6.64
CA PHE A 74 11.68 -7.15 6.03
C PHE A 74 11.72 -7.54 4.56
N GLU A 75 12.84 -7.41 3.85
CA GLU A 75 12.92 -7.79 2.42
C GLU A 75 12.46 -9.24 2.19
N ARG A 76 12.94 -10.15 3.04
CA ARG A 76 12.56 -11.57 2.96
C ARG A 76 11.08 -11.77 3.20
N GLU A 77 10.47 -11.02 4.10
CA GLU A 77 9.04 -11.15 4.41
C GLU A 77 8.17 -10.64 3.28
N VAL A 78 8.56 -9.54 2.61
CA VAL A 78 7.90 -9.09 1.39
C VAL A 78 8.00 -10.15 0.29
N LEU A 79 9.18 -10.78 0.11
CA LEU A 79 9.35 -11.85 -0.88
C LEU A 79 8.57 -13.12 -0.54
N ASN A 80 8.51 -13.50 0.74
CA ASN A 80 7.69 -14.63 1.22
C ASN A 80 6.21 -14.39 0.91
N PHE A 81 5.73 -13.18 1.18
CA PHE A 81 4.37 -12.82 0.85
C PHE A 81 4.10 -12.87 -0.66
N ILE A 82 4.99 -12.33 -1.50
CA ILE A 82 4.82 -12.39 -2.96
C ILE A 82 4.74 -13.85 -3.44
N GLU A 83 5.60 -14.72 -2.93
CA GLU A 83 5.59 -16.14 -3.30
C GLU A 83 4.28 -16.85 -2.89
N CYS A 84 3.79 -16.56 -1.68
CA CYS A 84 2.51 -17.06 -1.20
C CYS A 84 1.32 -16.52 -2.04
N ALA A 85 1.31 -15.22 -2.30
CA ALA A 85 0.30 -14.55 -3.11
C ALA A 85 0.29 -15.05 -4.56
N ASP A 86 1.44 -15.29 -5.18
CA ASP A 86 1.54 -15.91 -6.50
C ASP A 86 0.91 -17.32 -6.52
N GLY A 87 1.00 -18.05 -5.40
CA GLY A 87 0.25 -19.30 -5.18
C GLY A 87 -1.26 -19.08 -5.32
N TYR A 88 -1.83 -18.20 -4.50
CA TYR A 88 -3.28 -17.91 -4.50
C TYR A 88 -3.78 -17.42 -5.86
N ILE A 89 -3.07 -16.47 -6.45
CA ILE A 89 -3.45 -15.86 -7.74
C ILE A 89 -3.42 -16.88 -8.88
N ARG A 90 -2.47 -17.81 -8.89
CA ARG A 90 -2.45 -18.91 -9.87
C ARG A 90 -3.59 -19.90 -9.65
N SER A 91 -3.92 -20.20 -8.39
CA SER A 91 -5.03 -21.11 -8.09
C SER A 91 -6.39 -20.53 -8.50
N ILE A 92 -6.58 -19.19 -8.44
CA ILE A 92 -7.76 -18.52 -9.03
C ILE A 92 -7.84 -18.72 -10.55
N SER A 93 -6.70 -18.76 -11.25
CA SER A 93 -6.66 -18.87 -12.72
C SER A 93 -6.90 -20.30 -13.25
N LYS A 94 -6.64 -21.31 -12.42
CA LYS A 94 -6.87 -22.71 -12.72
C LYS A 94 -8.18 -23.10 -12.05
N GLU A 95 -9.30 -22.93 -12.76
CA GLU A 95 -10.67 -23.17 -12.29
C GLU A 95 -10.86 -24.49 -11.49
N ASP A 96 -9.99 -25.48 -11.68
CA ASP A 96 -9.96 -26.78 -10.99
C ASP A 96 -9.52 -26.77 -9.51
N ILE A 97 -8.92 -25.70 -8.96
CA ILE A 97 -8.39 -25.67 -7.57
C ILE A 97 -9.33 -24.92 -6.61
N ALA A 98 -10.60 -24.72 -6.99
CA ALA A 98 -11.55 -23.93 -6.22
C ALA A 98 -11.80 -24.41 -4.77
N GLU A 99 -11.56 -25.70 -4.45
CA GLU A 99 -11.75 -26.26 -3.11
C GLU A 99 -10.64 -25.88 -2.12
N GLU A 100 -9.38 -25.76 -2.57
CA GLU A 100 -8.23 -25.46 -1.70
C GLU A 100 -8.24 -24.00 -1.21
N ILE A 101 -8.90 -23.12 -1.97
CA ILE A 101 -8.95 -21.68 -1.72
C ILE A 101 -10.17 -21.30 -0.87
N LYS A 102 -11.23 -22.12 -0.87
CA LYS A 102 -12.44 -21.87 -0.08
C LYS A 102 -12.11 -21.94 1.41
N GLY A 103 -12.26 -20.80 2.09
CA GLY A 103 -12.04 -20.69 3.53
C GLY A 103 -10.63 -20.23 3.92
N VAL A 104 -9.75 -19.95 2.96
CA VAL A 104 -8.49 -19.27 3.23
C VAL A 104 -8.77 -17.81 3.56
N ASP A 105 -8.47 -17.41 4.79
CA ASP A 105 -8.37 -15.99 5.16
C ASP A 105 -6.93 -15.52 4.95
N VAL A 106 -6.68 -14.86 3.82
CA VAL A 106 -5.36 -14.33 3.46
C VAL A 106 -4.84 -13.37 4.52
N LEU A 107 -5.72 -12.61 5.19
CA LEU A 107 -5.29 -11.62 6.18
C LEU A 107 -4.85 -12.29 7.49
N ALA A 108 -5.27 -13.53 7.73
CA ALA A 108 -4.88 -14.31 8.91
C ALA A 108 -3.63 -15.17 8.69
N THR A 109 -3.02 -15.14 7.49
CA THR A 109 -1.79 -15.91 7.25
C THR A 109 -0.60 -15.28 7.96
N GLU A 110 0.41 -16.10 8.23
CA GLU A 110 1.65 -15.63 8.84
C GLU A 110 2.36 -14.63 7.90
N GLU A 111 2.39 -14.89 6.59
CA GLU A 111 3.00 -14.01 5.60
C GLU A 111 2.30 -12.65 5.54
N ALA A 112 0.96 -12.62 5.60
CA ALA A 112 0.21 -11.37 5.62
C ALA A 112 0.48 -10.58 6.90
N THR A 113 0.55 -11.25 8.05
CA THR A 113 0.87 -10.62 9.34
C THR A 113 2.27 -9.99 9.30
N ARG A 114 3.27 -10.73 8.79
CA ARG A 114 4.64 -10.22 8.66
C ARG A 114 4.74 -9.06 7.66
N LEU A 115 3.96 -9.11 6.58
CA LEU A 115 3.88 -7.99 5.63
C LEU A 115 3.23 -6.75 6.26
N GLN A 116 2.22 -6.91 7.13
CA GLN A 116 1.64 -5.79 7.87
C GLN A 116 2.65 -5.16 8.82
N SER A 117 3.48 -5.96 9.50
CA SER A 117 4.62 -5.43 10.27
C SER A 117 5.56 -4.63 9.38
N ALA A 118 5.99 -5.22 8.25
CA ALA A 118 6.83 -4.55 7.26
C ALA A 118 6.24 -3.23 6.76
N ALA A 119 4.93 -3.18 6.53
CA ALA A 119 4.21 -1.98 6.12
C ALA A 119 4.23 -0.89 7.22
N SER A 120 3.93 -1.26 8.45
CA SER A 120 3.87 -0.32 9.58
C SER A 120 5.23 0.24 9.99
N GLU A 121 6.30 -0.53 9.79
CA GLU A 121 7.66 -0.17 10.19
C GLU A 121 8.46 0.49 9.05
N HIS A 122 7.87 0.63 7.86
CA HIS A 122 8.54 1.25 6.72
C HIS A 122 8.83 2.73 7.00
N PRO A 123 10.07 3.22 6.82
CA PRO A 123 10.45 4.60 7.14
C PRO A 123 9.75 5.65 6.27
N SER A 124 9.33 5.28 5.06
CA SER A 124 8.36 6.03 4.26
C SER A 124 6.93 5.53 4.50
N PRO A 125 6.02 6.37 5.05
CA PRO A 125 4.62 6.00 5.25
C PRO A 125 3.88 5.68 3.96
N GLU A 126 4.25 6.34 2.85
CA GLU A 126 3.65 6.12 1.54
C GLU A 126 3.93 4.69 1.05
N MET A 127 5.17 4.23 1.19
CA MET A 127 5.55 2.86 0.86
C MET A 127 4.87 1.82 1.78
N GLY A 128 4.72 2.14 3.06
CA GLY A 128 3.95 1.29 4.00
C GLY A 128 2.48 1.16 3.61
N ALA A 129 1.86 2.27 3.19
CA ALA A 129 0.49 2.25 2.66
C ALA A 129 0.40 1.42 1.37
N GLU A 130 1.39 1.49 0.50
CA GLU A 130 1.45 0.66 -0.71
C GLU A 130 1.59 -0.84 -0.39
N LEU A 131 2.37 -1.26 0.61
CA LEU A 131 2.41 -2.67 1.06
C LEU A 131 1.05 -3.13 1.59
N SER A 132 0.36 -2.25 2.32
CA SER A 132 -0.98 -2.55 2.83
C SER A 132 -2.00 -2.69 1.70
N ALA A 133 -1.93 -1.81 0.69
CA ALA A 133 -2.75 -1.89 -0.50
C ALA A 133 -2.44 -3.17 -1.30
N PHE A 134 -1.17 -3.53 -1.41
CA PHE A 134 -0.73 -4.74 -2.08
C PHE A 134 -1.35 -6.00 -1.44
N LEU A 135 -1.31 -6.11 -0.11
CA LEU A 135 -2.01 -7.16 0.63
C LEU A 135 -3.52 -7.18 0.35
N ALA A 136 -4.14 -6.00 0.39
CA ALA A 136 -5.57 -5.85 0.17
C ALA A 136 -5.99 -6.32 -1.23
N THR A 137 -5.18 -6.10 -2.27
CA THR A 137 -5.50 -6.60 -3.62
C THR A 137 -5.57 -8.13 -3.69
N VAL A 138 -4.67 -8.84 -2.99
CA VAL A 138 -4.67 -10.31 -2.95
C VAL A 138 -5.92 -10.81 -2.23
N SER A 139 -6.20 -10.27 -1.05
CA SER A 139 -7.39 -10.61 -0.26
C SER A 139 -8.69 -10.31 -1.04
N ALA A 140 -8.78 -9.13 -1.68
CA ALA A 140 -9.93 -8.73 -2.47
C ALA A 140 -10.13 -9.64 -3.70
N SER A 141 -9.05 -10.03 -4.39
CA SER A 141 -9.12 -10.96 -5.52
C SER A 141 -9.67 -12.32 -5.09
N LEU A 142 -9.22 -12.84 -3.95
CA LEU A 142 -9.70 -14.10 -3.38
C LEU A 142 -11.16 -14.04 -2.94
N HIS A 143 -11.53 -12.97 -2.24
CA HIS A 143 -12.90 -12.75 -1.78
C HIS A 143 -13.88 -12.51 -2.93
N ALA A 144 -13.44 -11.91 -4.03
CA ALA A 144 -14.24 -11.77 -5.24
C ALA A 144 -14.43 -13.13 -5.91
N TYR A 145 -13.35 -13.90 -6.09
CA TYR A 145 -13.39 -15.24 -6.67
C TYR A 145 -14.32 -16.19 -5.90
N THR A 146 -14.18 -16.25 -4.58
CA THR A 146 -15.03 -17.10 -3.71
C THR A 146 -16.50 -16.73 -3.74
N ARG A 147 -16.83 -15.47 -4.05
CA ARG A 147 -18.21 -14.99 -4.25
C ARG A 147 -18.73 -15.18 -5.68
N GLY A 148 -17.89 -15.69 -6.60
CA GLY A 148 -18.22 -15.83 -8.02
C GLY A 148 -18.16 -14.53 -8.81
N ASP A 149 -17.59 -13.45 -8.26
CA ASP A 149 -17.38 -12.18 -8.95
C ASP A 149 -16.05 -12.21 -9.72
N MET A 150 -16.11 -12.79 -10.92
CA MET A 150 -14.92 -13.02 -11.75
C MET A 150 -14.34 -11.72 -12.31
N ASP A 151 -15.18 -10.74 -12.65
CA ASP A 151 -14.72 -9.46 -13.19
C ASP A 151 -13.91 -8.68 -12.14
N LEU A 152 -14.43 -8.59 -10.91
CA LEU A 152 -13.69 -7.97 -9.82
C LEU A 152 -12.43 -8.77 -9.48
N SER A 153 -12.50 -10.10 -9.46
CA SER A 153 -11.33 -10.94 -9.20
C SER A 153 -10.20 -10.69 -10.22
N LEU A 154 -10.54 -10.61 -11.51
CA LEU A 154 -9.61 -10.28 -12.59
C LEU A 154 -9.03 -8.87 -12.46
N GLN A 155 -9.86 -7.89 -12.12
CA GLN A 155 -9.39 -6.51 -11.89
C GLN A 155 -8.38 -6.46 -10.73
N GLN A 156 -8.69 -7.08 -9.59
CA GLN A 156 -7.79 -7.12 -8.44
C GLN A 156 -6.51 -7.91 -8.74
N ARG A 157 -6.59 -8.95 -9.56
CA ARG A 157 -5.41 -9.68 -10.05
C ARG A 157 -4.49 -8.80 -10.89
N SER A 158 -5.05 -7.94 -11.75
CA SER A 158 -4.26 -6.99 -12.53
C SER A 158 -3.53 -6.01 -11.61
N LEU A 159 -4.24 -5.45 -10.62
CA LEU A 159 -3.64 -4.54 -9.64
C LEU A 159 -2.54 -5.22 -8.81
N TYR A 160 -2.75 -6.48 -8.41
CA TYR A 160 -1.72 -7.28 -7.77
C TYR A 160 -0.45 -7.37 -8.63
N ALA A 161 -0.60 -7.66 -9.93
CA ALA A 161 0.55 -7.76 -10.84
C ALA A 161 1.30 -6.42 -10.97
N GLU A 162 0.59 -5.29 -10.98
CA GLU A 162 1.19 -3.95 -10.99
C GLU A 162 2.00 -3.69 -9.72
N TYR A 163 1.40 -3.88 -8.53
CA TYR A 163 2.11 -3.70 -7.26
C TYR A 163 3.32 -4.64 -7.14
N ARG A 164 3.17 -5.89 -7.55
CA ARG A 164 4.25 -6.88 -7.54
C ARG A 164 5.47 -6.41 -8.33
N GLU A 165 5.25 -5.88 -9.54
CA GLU A 165 6.36 -5.38 -10.37
C GLU A 165 7.01 -4.13 -9.77
N ILE A 166 6.21 -3.19 -9.24
CA ILE A 166 6.73 -2.01 -8.52
C ILE A 166 7.61 -2.45 -7.35
N TRP A 167 7.15 -3.41 -6.54
CA TRP A 167 7.91 -3.90 -5.41
C TRP A 167 9.18 -4.65 -5.81
N PHE A 168 9.20 -5.43 -6.89
CA PHE A 168 10.45 -6.01 -7.39
C PHE A 168 11.47 -4.96 -7.83
N GLN A 169 11.03 -3.86 -8.44
CA GLN A 169 11.95 -2.78 -8.82
C GLN A 169 12.58 -2.13 -7.60
N ARG A 170 11.81 -1.95 -6.52
CA ARG A 170 12.31 -1.38 -5.25
C ARG A 170 13.24 -2.32 -4.51
N LEU A 171 12.85 -3.60 -4.34
CA LEU A 171 13.68 -4.60 -3.67
C LEU A 171 15.02 -4.83 -4.38
N ARG A 172 15.06 -4.70 -5.72
CA ARG A 172 16.30 -4.79 -6.49
C ARG A 172 17.32 -3.70 -6.15
N GLN A 173 16.90 -2.58 -5.57
CA GLN A 173 17.82 -1.50 -5.18
C GLN A 173 18.69 -1.87 -3.96
N PHE A 174 18.26 -2.88 -3.18
CA PHE A 174 18.95 -3.35 -1.98
C PHE A 174 19.13 -4.87 -2.01
N PRO A 175 19.79 -5.44 -3.02
CA PRO A 175 19.67 -6.86 -3.33
C PRO A 175 20.35 -7.74 -2.27
N GLN A 176 19.59 -8.21 -1.28
CA GLN A 176 20.03 -9.31 -0.43
C GLN A 176 19.70 -10.67 -1.06
N ASP A 177 18.61 -10.76 -1.84
CA ASP A 177 18.17 -11.99 -2.50
C ASP A 177 17.79 -11.79 -3.98
N LEU A 178 18.73 -11.27 -4.77
CA LEU A 178 18.52 -10.97 -6.20
C LEU A 178 18.11 -12.19 -7.01
N ASP A 179 18.67 -13.37 -6.71
CA ASP A 179 18.36 -14.60 -7.43
C ASP A 179 16.90 -15.02 -7.21
N ARG A 180 16.37 -14.88 -5.98
CA ARG A 180 14.95 -15.13 -5.72
C ARG A 180 14.05 -14.15 -6.44
N ILE A 181 14.40 -12.85 -6.47
CA ILE A 181 13.67 -11.84 -7.24
C ILE A 181 13.60 -12.22 -8.73
N ILE A 182 14.74 -12.63 -9.31
CA ILE A 182 14.80 -13.06 -10.72
C ILE A 182 13.93 -14.29 -10.98
N ARG A 183 13.96 -15.27 -10.06
CA ARG A 183 13.12 -16.48 -10.18
C ARG A 183 11.63 -16.15 -10.09
N LEU A 184 11.23 -15.37 -9.08
CA LEU A 184 9.83 -15.02 -8.86
C LEU A 184 9.28 -14.25 -10.06
N ARG A 185 9.99 -13.26 -10.62
CA ARG A 185 9.50 -12.51 -11.80
C ARG A 185 9.17 -13.39 -13.02
N ARG A 186 9.76 -14.58 -13.15
CA ARG A 186 9.48 -15.51 -14.27
C ARG A 186 8.22 -16.37 -14.06
N LEU A 187 7.69 -16.41 -12.84
CA LEU A 187 6.43 -17.07 -12.48
C LEU A 187 5.24 -16.18 -12.80
#